data_AF-A0A9D6X6G6-F1
#
_entry.id   AF-A0A9D6X6G6-F1
#
_cell.length_a   1.000
_cell.length_b   1.000
_cell.length_c   1.000
_cell.angle_alpha   90.00
_cell.angle_beta   90.00
_cell.angle_gamma   90.00
#
_symmetry.space_group_name_H-M   'P 1'
#
loop_
_entity.id
_entity.type
_entity.pdbx_description
1 polymer ?
#
loop_
_entity_poly.entity_id
_entity_poly.type
_entity_poly.pdbx_seq_one_letter_code
_entity_poly.pdbx_strand_id
1 'polypeptide(L)'
;MSYYSRFLPFLKPYLPRMAAAIALVATAAALNLVLLRLAGRLWDVITIQRDVQGMTALVWIFLALMTAQGLLSMGHSYLVAWVSQRVMADFRTHLFSHLQRLSLSFFAKRRTGEILSRLMNDVGVIQTTVTETPIDSAKQLVTFVGGVGFLLVMNWRLCLLILILLPVLVLVAKFFGRRLRALSTTLQDKTAGTTTIAEEVISGIRVVKSFVQTGREERRFAAQIHSNVQTALRRAAIMAVFVPVITLLTFASAAAVLWYGGRQVIEGTISPGDLFAFVLFAGILIGPFGSAARVFSQIKEAQGAMQRVFEMLDTQPDIRDQPEAVELPPIKGHVQVARVSFAYDPRQPVLSDVSFEVAPGQMVALVGPTGSGKTTLINLLHRFYDPLEGSITIDGRDLRTVRLDSLYRQIALVPQETILFGGTILDNIRYGRDGASEQDVIAASKAANAHDFISAMPDGYHTVVGEKGVNLSGGQRQR
;
A
#
# COMPACT_ATOMS: atom_id res chain seq x y z
N MET A 1 -21.26 -9.67 3.32
CA MET A 1 -20.74 -8.73 4.35
C MET A 1 -19.92 -7.65 3.67
N SER A 2 -20.02 -6.40 4.09
CA SER A 2 -19.19 -5.31 3.54
C SER A 2 -17.72 -5.56 3.90
N TYR A 3 -16.77 -5.32 2.98
CA TYR A 3 -15.34 -5.51 3.28
C TYR A 3 -14.88 -4.68 4.50
N TYR A 4 -15.51 -3.53 4.76
CA TYR A 4 -15.29 -2.72 5.96
C TYR A 4 -15.60 -3.48 7.26
N SER A 5 -16.64 -4.33 7.28
CA SER A 5 -16.98 -5.12 8.47
C SER A 5 -15.97 -6.24 8.75
N ARG A 6 -15.24 -6.67 7.71
CA ARG A 6 -14.17 -7.66 7.82
C ARG A 6 -12.86 -7.06 8.30
N PHE A 7 -12.64 -5.76 8.07
CA PHE A 7 -11.46 -5.03 8.57
C PHE A 7 -11.62 -4.58 10.03
N LEU A 8 -12.86 -4.41 10.50
CA LEU A 8 -13.20 -3.99 11.86
C LEU A 8 -12.44 -4.73 12.99
N PRO A 9 -12.21 -6.05 12.95
CA PRO A 9 -11.41 -6.75 13.96
C PRO A 9 -9.99 -6.20 14.13
N PHE A 10 -9.34 -5.78 13.04
CA PHE A 10 -8.01 -5.15 13.08
C PHE A 10 -8.06 -3.72 13.65
N LEU A 11 -9.21 -3.05 13.54
CA LEU A 11 -9.39 -1.68 14.04
C LEU A 11 -9.82 -1.64 15.51
N LYS A 12 -10.58 -2.64 15.98
CA LYS A 12 -11.16 -2.70 17.34
C LYS A 12 -10.17 -2.37 18.47
N PRO A 13 -8.93 -2.91 18.50
CA PRO A 13 -7.95 -2.59 19.55
C PRO A 13 -7.53 -1.11 19.58
N TYR A 14 -7.72 -0.41 18.47
CA TYR A 14 -7.25 0.95 18.26
C TYR A 14 -8.35 2.02 18.35
N LEU A 15 -9.63 1.60 18.39
CA LEU A 15 -10.78 2.50 18.48
C LEU A 15 -10.69 3.53 19.62
N PRO A 16 -10.23 3.21 20.85
CA PRO A 16 -10.10 4.22 21.91
C PRO A 16 -9.11 5.33 21.55
N ARG A 17 -7.98 4.98 20.92
CA ARG A 17 -6.97 5.96 20.49
C ARG A 17 -7.45 6.78 19.29
N MET A 18 -8.20 6.17 18.38
CA MET A 18 -8.87 6.90 17.29
C MET A 18 -9.90 7.89 17.83
N ALA A 19 -10.71 7.49 18.80
CA ALA A 19 -11.67 8.38 19.45
C ALA A 19 -10.96 9.54 20.16
N ALA A 20 -9.84 9.27 20.84
CA ALA A 20 -9.00 10.33 21.43
C ALA A 20 -8.44 11.28 20.37
N ALA A 21 -7.93 10.75 19.24
CA ALA A 21 -7.45 11.58 18.13
C ALA A 21 -8.57 12.44 17.53
N ILE A 22 -9.77 11.88 17.34
CA ILE A 22 -10.96 12.63 16.89
C ILE A 22 -11.32 13.73 17.90
N ALA A 23 -11.31 13.45 19.19
CA ALA A 23 -11.60 14.45 20.22
C ALA A 23 -10.56 15.59 20.21
N LEU A 24 -9.27 15.26 20.11
CA LEU A 24 -8.19 16.25 20.04
C LEU A 24 -8.29 17.12 18.80
N VAL A 25 -8.55 16.52 17.62
CA VAL A 25 -8.66 17.29 16.37
C VAL A 25 -9.92 18.14 16.33
N ALA A 26 -11.03 17.64 16.86
CA ALA A 26 -12.27 18.40 17.00
C ALA A 26 -12.06 19.60 17.94
N THR A 27 -11.37 19.39 19.07
CA THR A 27 -11.05 20.46 20.02
C THR A 27 -10.10 21.48 19.40
N ALA A 28 -9.05 21.03 18.71
CA ALA A 28 -8.13 21.91 18.00
C ALA A 28 -8.83 22.73 16.90
N ALA A 29 -9.77 22.11 16.16
CA ALA A 29 -10.58 22.80 15.17
C ALA A 29 -11.51 23.84 15.81
N ALA A 30 -12.17 23.49 16.93
CA ALA A 30 -13.02 24.42 17.67
C ALA A 30 -12.22 25.61 18.23
N LEU A 31 -11.05 25.36 18.82
CA LEU A 31 -10.13 26.41 19.28
C LEU A 31 -9.69 27.32 18.14
N ASN A 32 -9.44 26.78 16.95
CA ASN A 32 -9.13 27.59 15.79
C ASN A 32 -10.28 28.56 15.43
N LEU A 33 -11.54 28.11 15.51
CA LEU A 33 -12.70 29.01 15.32
C LEU A 33 -12.75 30.10 16.41
N VAL A 34 -12.45 29.76 17.66
CA VAL A 34 -12.37 30.73 18.77
C VAL A 34 -11.25 31.75 18.52
N LEU A 35 -10.08 31.32 18.05
CA LEU A 35 -8.96 32.19 17.69
C LEU A 35 -9.36 33.20 16.60
N LEU A 36 -10.09 32.74 15.57
CA LEU A 36 -10.61 33.63 14.52
C LEU A 36 -11.57 34.69 15.09
N ARG A 37 -12.47 34.30 16.00
CA ARG A 37 -13.36 35.26 16.67
C ARG A 37 -12.60 36.24 17.57
N LEU A 38 -11.59 35.74 18.29
CA LEU A 38 -10.74 36.54 19.16
C LEU A 38 -9.93 37.57 18.36
N ALA A 39 -9.45 37.20 17.16
CA ALA A 39 -8.78 38.13 16.25
C ALA A 39 -9.69 39.30 15.85
N GLY A 40 -10.98 39.04 15.57
CA GLY A 40 -11.98 40.09 15.35
C GLY A 40 -12.16 40.99 16.57
N ARG A 41 -12.30 40.42 17.77
CA ARG A 41 -12.43 41.20 19.00
C ARG A 41 -11.18 42.05 19.29
N LEU A 42 -9.99 41.50 19.05
CA LEU A 42 -8.73 42.21 19.17
C LEU A 42 -8.70 43.42 18.23
N TRP A 43 -9.20 43.26 17.01
CA TRP A 43 -9.34 44.35 16.05
C TRP A 43 -10.21 45.49 16.57
N ASP A 44 -11.35 45.18 17.20
CA ASP A 44 -12.23 46.19 17.81
C ASP A 44 -11.56 46.92 18.99
N VAL A 45 -10.84 46.19 19.84
CA VAL A 45 -10.09 46.80 20.96
C VAL A 45 -9.03 47.77 20.45
N ILE A 46 -8.33 47.41 19.37
CA ILE A 46 -7.30 48.26 18.76
C ILE A 46 -7.91 49.49 18.09
N THR A 47 -8.96 49.31 17.28
CA THR A 47 -9.45 50.35 16.39
C THR A 47 -10.50 51.27 17.02
N ILE A 48 -11.42 50.71 17.81
CA ILE A 48 -12.51 51.45 18.45
C ILE A 48 -12.12 51.87 19.86
N GLN A 49 -11.77 50.91 20.73
CA GLN A 49 -11.57 51.17 22.16
C GLN A 49 -10.22 51.85 22.44
N ARG A 50 -9.22 51.60 21.59
CA ARG A 50 -7.84 52.10 21.72
C ARG A 50 -7.23 51.81 23.10
N ASP A 51 -7.59 50.66 23.68
CA ASP A 51 -7.16 50.22 25.00
C ASP A 51 -5.93 49.31 24.89
N VAL A 52 -4.76 49.83 25.28
CA VAL A 52 -3.48 49.13 25.24
C VAL A 52 -3.43 47.97 26.26
N GLN A 53 -4.06 48.12 27.43
CA GLN A 53 -4.06 47.07 28.45
C GLN A 53 -4.95 45.90 28.01
N GLY A 54 -6.18 46.21 27.55
CA GLY A 54 -7.09 45.21 26.98
C GLY A 54 -6.50 44.51 25.76
N MET A 55 -5.82 45.26 24.86
CA MET A 55 -5.11 44.69 23.72
C MET A 55 -4.03 43.70 24.18
N THR A 56 -3.17 44.10 25.12
CA THR A 56 -2.07 43.26 25.62
C THR A 56 -2.60 41.98 26.27
N ALA A 57 -3.66 42.08 27.07
CA ALA A 57 -4.32 40.91 27.67
C ALA A 57 -4.88 39.96 26.62
N LEU A 58 -5.58 40.48 25.59
CA LEU A 58 -6.13 39.66 24.50
C LEU A 58 -5.04 39.01 23.65
N VAL A 59 -3.91 39.67 23.42
CA VAL A 59 -2.76 39.09 22.71
C VAL A 59 -2.16 37.92 23.51
N TRP A 60 -2.01 38.04 24.82
CA TRP A 60 -1.55 36.92 25.66
C TRP A 60 -2.54 35.75 25.66
N ILE A 61 -3.85 36.02 25.72
CA ILE A 61 -4.88 34.99 25.59
C ILE A 61 -4.80 34.33 24.20
N PHE A 62 -4.64 35.11 23.13
CA PHE A 62 -4.50 34.59 21.77
C PHE A 62 -3.28 33.67 21.65
N LEU A 63 -2.12 34.09 22.19
CA LEU A 63 -0.90 33.29 22.18
C LEU A 63 -1.06 32.00 23.00
N ALA A 64 -1.70 32.07 24.16
CA ALA A 64 -1.97 30.90 25.00
C ALA A 64 -2.89 29.90 24.29
N LEU A 65 -3.98 30.37 23.67
CA LEU A 65 -4.92 29.52 22.91
C LEU A 65 -4.26 28.94 21.64
N MET A 66 -3.43 29.72 20.95
CA MET A 66 -2.67 29.25 19.79
C MET A 66 -1.66 28.17 20.19
N THR A 67 -0.98 28.34 21.33
CA THR A 67 -0.07 27.34 21.88
C THR A 67 -0.82 26.07 22.26
N ALA A 68 -1.97 26.19 22.94
CA ALA A 68 -2.83 25.06 23.28
C ALA A 68 -3.34 24.33 22.03
N GLN A 69 -3.79 25.06 21.01
CA GLN A 69 -4.21 24.51 19.72
C GLN A 69 -3.07 23.76 19.01
N GLY A 70 -1.85 24.30 19.07
CA GLY A 70 -0.64 23.67 18.53
C GLY A 70 -0.32 22.35 19.25
N LEU A 71 -0.35 22.34 20.59
CA LEU A 71 -0.12 21.14 21.40
C LEU A 71 -1.17 20.05 21.13
N LEU A 72 -2.45 20.42 21.03
CA LEU A 72 -3.53 19.49 20.66
C LEU A 72 -3.34 18.94 19.25
N SER A 73 -2.93 19.79 18.30
CA SER A 73 -2.64 19.38 16.92
C SER A 73 -1.46 18.41 16.86
N MET A 74 -0.42 18.64 17.67
CA MET A 74 0.73 17.75 17.79
C MET A 74 0.31 16.39 18.37
N GLY A 75 -0.44 16.39 19.48
CA GLY A 75 -0.95 15.18 20.12
C GLY A 75 -1.84 14.35 19.19
N HIS A 76 -2.79 15.01 18.50
CA HIS A 76 -3.60 14.38 17.46
C HIS A 76 -2.73 13.77 16.35
N SER A 77 -1.81 14.54 15.77
CA SER A 77 -0.99 14.08 14.63
C SER A 77 -0.16 12.85 14.98
N TYR A 78 0.41 12.84 16.19
CA TYR A 78 1.14 11.67 16.71
C TYR A 78 0.23 10.46 16.91
N LEU A 79 -0.94 10.63 17.53
CA LEU A 79 -1.89 9.54 17.75
C LEU A 79 -2.39 8.93 16.44
N VAL A 80 -2.70 9.76 15.44
CA VAL A 80 -3.09 9.28 14.10
C VAL A 80 -1.97 8.48 13.46
N ALA A 81 -0.75 9.00 13.45
CA ALA A 81 0.41 8.29 12.90
C ALA A 81 0.64 6.96 13.63
N TRP A 82 0.57 6.95 14.96
CA TRP A 82 0.75 5.74 15.76
C TRP A 82 -0.31 4.68 15.44
N VAL A 83 -1.58 5.05 15.39
CA VAL A 83 -2.68 4.12 15.05
C VAL A 83 -2.52 3.60 13.62
N SER A 84 -2.25 4.51 12.67
CA SER A 84 -2.00 4.19 11.27
C SER A 84 -0.91 3.11 11.12
N GLN A 85 0.26 3.33 11.73
CA GLN A 85 1.40 2.42 11.60
C GLN A 85 1.16 1.07 12.31
N ARG A 86 0.46 1.06 13.45
CA ARG A 86 0.15 -0.18 14.16
C ARG A 86 -0.88 -1.04 13.44
N VAL A 87 -1.96 -0.44 12.96
CA VAL A 87 -2.97 -1.13 12.12
C VAL A 87 -2.32 -1.68 10.84
N MET A 88 -1.46 -0.89 10.20
CA MET A 88 -0.67 -1.32 9.04
C MET A 88 0.18 -2.55 9.34
N ALA A 89 0.95 -2.51 10.43
CA ALA A 89 1.85 -3.59 10.82
C ALA A 89 1.08 -4.88 11.10
N ASP A 90 0.00 -4.83 11.87
CA ASP A 90 -0.81 -6.01 12.19
C ASP A 90 -1.42 -6.63 10.94
N PHE A 91 -1.99 -5.80 10.05
CA PHE A 91 -2.64 -6.29 8.85
C PHE A 91 -1.65 -6.83 7.82
N ARG A 92 -0.50 -6.17 7.61
CA ARG A 92 0.58 -6.69 6.74
C ARG A 92 1.15 -8.00 7.28
N THR A 93 1.36 -8.09 8.59
CA THR A 93 1.86 -9.33 9.23
C THR A 93 0.86 -10.47 9.04
N HIS A 94 -0.42 -10.20 9.24
CA HIS A 94 -1.48 -11.19 9.02
C HIS A 94 -1.55 -11.64 7.55
N LEU A 95 -1.56 -10.70 6.61
CA LEU A 95 -1.59 -11.00 5.18
C LEU A 95 -0.35 -11.79 4.73
N PHE A 96 0.83 -11.39 5.19
CA PHE A 96 2.08 -12.08 4.88
C PHE A 96 2.09 -13.52 5.44
N SER A 97 1.64 -13.71 6.69
CA SER A 97 1.51 -15.04 7.29
C SER A 97 0.51 -15.92 6.52
N HIS A 98 -0.59 -15.35 6.03
CA HIS A 98 -1.54 -16.07 5.19
C HIS A 98 -0.94 -16.45 3.84
N LEU A 99 -0.24 -15.52 3.17
CA LEU A 99 0.42 -15.77 1.88
C LEU A 99 1.40 -16.96 1.94
N GLN A 100 2.17 -17.08 3.01
CA GLN A 100 3.12 -18.20 3.19
C GLN A 100 2.45 -19.58 3.27
N ARG A 101 1.15 -19.64 3.61
CA ARG A 101 0.40 -20.90 3.72
C ARG A 101 -0.26 -21.31 2.41
N LEU A 102 -0.28 -20.44 1.39
CA LEU A 102 -0.92 -20.74 0.11
C LEU A 102 -0.09 -21.74 -0.70
N SER A 103 -0.78 -22.52 -1.53
CA SER A 103 -0.17 -23.53 -2.40
C SER A 103 0.71 -22.90 -3.49
N LEU A 104 1.67 -23.67 -4.02
CA LEU A 104 2.49 -23.22 -5.16
C LEU A 104 1.65 -22.84 -6.39
N SER A 105 0.49 -23.48 -6.57
CA SER A 105 -0.50 -23.16 -7.61
C SER A 105 -0.92 -21.68 -7.59
N PHE A 106 -1.08 -21.10 -6.39
CA PHE A 106 -1.40 -19.67 -6.25
C PHE A 106 -0.30 -18.78 -6.82
N PHE A 107 0.96 -19.08 -6.50
CA PHE A 107 2.13 -18.32 -6.96
C PHE A 107 2.44 -18.56 -8.43
N ALA A 108 2.16 -19.74 -8.97
CA ALA A 108 2.36 -20.05 -10.39
C ALA A 108 1.38 -19.29 -11.31
N LYS A 109 0.17 -19.00 -10.82
CA LYS A 109 -0.89 -18.30 -11.59
C LYS A 109 -0.81 -16.77 -11.52
N ARG A 110 0.04 -16.21 -10.64
CA ARG A 110 0.10 -14.77 -10.39
C ARG A 110 1.53 -14.25 -10.50
N ARG A 111 1.68 -13.00 -10.95
CA ARG A 111 2.99 -12.36 -10.98
C ARG A 111 3.40 -11.98 -9.56
N THR A 112 4.65 -12.25 -9.16
CA THR A 112 5.16 -11.85 -7.83
C THR A 112 4.99 -10.34 -7.57
N GLY A 113 5.19 -9.51 -8.60
CA GLY A 113 4.98 -8.06 -8.50
C GLY A 113 3.52 -7.66 -8.20
N GLU A 114 2.53 -8.43 -8.66
CA GLU A 114 1.11 -8.22 -8.35
C GLU A 114 0.85 -8.47 -6.86
N ILE A 115 1.41 -9.56 -6.32
CA ILE A 115 1.27 -9.92 -4.90
C ILE A 115 1.93 -8.86 -4.01
N LEU A 116 3.15 -8.44 -4.36
CA LEU A 116 3.87 -7.38 -3.64
C LEU A 116 3.13 -6.04 -3.69
N SER A 117 2.58 -5.66 -4.84
CA SER A 117 1.78 -4.44 -4.96
C SER A 117 0.55 -4.47 -4.06
N ARG A 118 -0.13 -5.62 -3.94
CA ARG A 118 -1.26 -5.77 -3.01
C ARG A 118 -0.83 -5.62 -1.55
N LEU A 119 0.25 -6.30 -1.15
CA LEU A 119 0.78 -6.26 0.21
C LEU A 119 1.27 -4.85 0.62
N MET A 120 1.89 -4.13 -0.31
CA MET A 120 2.51 -2.83 -0.03
C MET A 120 1.59 -1.65 -0.30
N ASN A 121 0.99 -1.56 -1.50
CA ASN A 121 0.23 -0.41 -1.95
C ASN A 121 -1.24 -0.48 -1.54
N ASP A 122 -1.94 -1.59 -1.88
CA ASP A 122 -3.38 -1.70 -1.61
C ASP A 122 -3.66 -1.65 -0.11
N VAL A 123 -2.84 -2.33 0.71
CA VAL A 123 -2.92 -2.24 2.17
C VAL A 123 -2.71 -0.78 2.67
N GLY A 124 -1.81 -0.03 2.03
CA GLY A 124 -1.59 1.40 2.26
C GLY A 124 -2.87 2.22 2.08
N VAL A 125 -3.50 2.08 0.92
CA VAL A 125 -4.76 2.78 0.58
C VAL A 125 -5.87 2.44 1.58
N ILE A 126 -6.00 1.17 1.93
CA ILE A 126 -6.99 0.69 2.92
C ILE A 126 -6.75 1.39 4.26
N GLN A 127 -5.52 1.34 4.77
CA GLN A 127 -5.13 1.91 6.06
C GLN A 127 -5.41 3.42 6.11
N THR A 128 -4.93 4.21 5.15
CA THR A 128 -5.17 5.66 5.13
C THR A 128 -6.66 5.95 5.18
N THR A 129 -7.46 5.19 4.44
CA THR A 129 -8.91 5.40 4.36
C THR A 129 -9.66 5.04 5.64
N VAL A 130 -9.22 4.01 6.37
CA VAL A 130 -9.89 3.60 7.63
C VAL A 130 -9.35 4.29 8.86
N THR A 131 -8.11 4.81 8.85
CA THR A 131 -7.51 5.47 10.01
C THR A 131 -7.48 6.99 9.91
N GLU A 132 -7.04 7.57 8.79
CA GLU A 132 -6.82 9.02 8.65
C GLU A 132 -8.08 9.73 8.18
N THR A 133 -8.72 9.22 7.12
CA THR A 133 -9.90 9.86 6.51
C THR A 133 -11.04 10.16 7.50
N PRO A 134 -11.42 9.28 8.46
CA PRO A 134 -12.47 9.58 9.42
C PRO A 134 -12.10 10.75 10.35
N ILE A 135 -10.82 10.84 10.73
CA ILE A 135 -10.31 11.83 11.68
C ILE A 135 -10.22 13.20 11.00
N ASP A 136 -9.70 13.23 9.77
CA ASP A 136 -9.72 14.43 8.94
C ASP A 136 -11.15 14.87 8.63
N SER A 137 -12.06 13.93 8.36
CA SER A 137 -13.48 14.24 8.12
C SER A 137 -14.13 14.87 9.35
N ALA A 138 -13.82 14.39 10.55
CA ALA A 138 -14.31 14.99 11.80
C ALA A 138 -13.80 16.44 11.97
N LYS A 139 -12.52 16.70 11.69
CA LYS A 139 -11.95 18.06 11.70
C LYS A 139 -12.69 18.99 10.73
N GLN A 140 -12.89 18.53 9.49
CA GLN A 140 -13.57 19.32 8.46
C GLN A 140 -15.03 19.58 8.81
N LEU A 141 -15.71 18.60 9.41
CA LEU A 141 -17.09 18.74 9.88
C LEU A 141 -17.18 19.79 10.99
N VAL A 142 -16.30 19.76 11.99
CA VAL A 142 -16.27 20.76 13.07
C VAL A 142 -15.97 22.14 12.52
N THR A 143 -15.01 22.27 11.61
CA THR A 143 -14.67 23.55 10.99
C THR A 143 -15.83 24.10 10.16
N PHE A 144 -16.51 23.24 9.40
CA PHE A 144 -17.65 23.65 8.57
C PHE A 144 -18.87 24.02 9.41
N VAL A 145 -19.36 23.11 10.26
CA VAL A 145 -20.56 23.33 11.08
C VAL A 145 -20.32 24.45 12.08
N GLY A 146 -19.17 24.45 12.77
CA GLY A 146 -18.81 25.49 13.71
C GLY A 146 -18.62 26.84 13.03
N GLY A 147 -17.89 26.90 11.90
CA GLY A 147 -17.66 28.13 11.16
C GLY A 147 -18.96 28.74 10.61
N VAL A 148 -19.83 27.93 9.99
CA VAL A 148 -21.15 28.40 9.53
C VAL A 148 -22.01 28.83 10.72
N GLY A 149 -22.00 28.09 11.83
CA GLY A 149 -22.72 28.47 13.05
C GLY A 149 -22.29 29.84 13.59
N PHE A 150 -20.99 30.08 13.72
CA PHE A 150 -20.45 31.39 14.15
C PHE A 150 -20.87 32.51 13.20
N LEU A 151 -20.77 32.29 11.87
CA LEU A 151 -21.15 33.29 10.87
C LEU A 151 -22.64 33.62 10.92
N LEU A 152 -23.51 32.62 11.08
CA LEU A 152 -24.96 32.82 11.17
C LEU A 152 -25.35 33.65 12.40
N VAL A 153 -24.72 33.38 13.56
CA VAL A 153 -24.96 34.12 14.80
C VAL A 153 -24.47 35.57 14.69
N MET A 154 -23.32 35.80 14.05
CA MET A 154 -22.79 37.16 13.89
C MET A 154 -23.62 37.99 12.90
N ASN A 155 -23.88 37.45 11.70
CA ASN A 155 -24.67 38.12 10.67
C ASN A 155 -25.13 37.14 9.60
N TRP A 156 -26.40 36.72 9.68
CA TRP A 156 -26.98 35.76 8.76
C TRP A 156 -27.00 36.23 7.29
N ARG A 157 -27.10 37.55 7.03
CA ARG A 157 -27.11 38.10 5.67
C ARG A 157 -25.74 37.98 4.99
N LEU A 158 -24.67 38.29 5.71
CA LEU A 158 -23.29 38.09 5.23
C LEU A 158 -22.96 36.60 5.09
N CYS A 159 -23.45 35.77 6.00
CA CYS A 159 -23.28 34.32 5.92
C CYS A 159 -23.92 33.74 4.64
N LEU A 160 -25.14 34.15 4.30
CA LEU A 160 -25.82 33.71 3.07
C LEU A 160 -25.03 34.08 1.81
N LEU A 161 -24.39 35.25 1.78
CA LEU A 161 -23.55 35.67 0.65
C LEU A 161 -22.38 34.70 0.43
N ILE A 162 -21.70 34.29 1.51
CA ILE A 162 -20.62 33.29 1.44
C ILE A 162 -21.17 31.92 1.03
N LEU A 163 -22.30 31.50 1.60
CA LEU A 163 -22.95 30.22 1.29
C LEU A 163 -23.42 30.13 -0.17
N ILE A 164 -23.80 31.23 -0.81
CA ILE A 164 -24.15 31.28 -2.24
C ILE A 164 -22.91 31.13 -3.13
N LEU A 165 -21.77 31.68 -2.71
CA LEU A 165 -20.52 31.57 -3.48
C LEU A 165 -20.00 30.12 -3.54
N LEU A 166 -20.16 29.37 -2.46
CA LEU A 166 -19.62 28.00 -2.36
C LEU A 166 -20.12 27.07 -3.48
N PRO A 167 -21.43 26.99 -3.79
CA PRO A 167 -21.94 26.29 -4.98
C PRO A 167 -21.33 26.76 -6.29
N VAL A 168 -21.10 28.06 -6.47
CA VAL A 168 -20.49 28.62 -7.69
C VAL A 168 -19.06 28.10 -7.85
N LEU A 169 -18.26 28.13 -6.78
CA LEU A 169 -16.91 27.55 -6.77
C LEU A 169 -16.93 26.05 -7.12
N VAL A 170 -17.88 25.30 -6.56
CA VAL A 170 -18.04 23.86 -6.85
C VAL A 170 -18.42 23.60 -8.30
N LEU A 171 -19.32 24.40 -8.89
CA LEU A 171 -19.72 24.27 -10.29
C LEU A 171 -18.55 24.53 -11.24
N VAL A 172 -17.78 25.59 -10.98
CA VAL A 172 -16.56 25.90 -11.74
C VAL A 172 -15.52 24.78 -11.59
N ALA A 173 -15.27 24.32 -10.36
CA ALA A 173 -14.36 23.21 -10.11
C ALA A 173 -14.80 21.93 -10.83
N LYS A 174 -16.11 21.63 -10.89
CA LYS A 174 -16.65 20.48 -11.61
C LYS A 174 -16.48 20.62 -13.13
N PHE A 175 -16.72 21.81 -13.68
CA PHE A 175 -16.57 22.10 -15.11
C PHE A 175 -15.13 21.85 -15.59
N PHE A 176 -14.15 22.49 -14.95
CA PHE A 176 -12.73 22.30 -15.27
C PHE A 176 -12.23 20.90 -14.88
N GLY A 177 -12.67 20.39 -13.72
CA GLY A 177 -12.22 19.14 -13.13
C GLY A 177 -12.50 17.90 -14.00
N ARG A 178 -13.62 17.85 -14.73
CA ARG A 178 -13.93 16.75 -15.66
C ARG A 178 -12.88 16.61 -16.75
N ARG A 179 -12.50 17.72 -17.40
CA ARG A 179 -11.51 17.73 -18.48
C ARG A 179 -10.10 17.50 -17.96
N LEU A 180 -9.78 18.07 -16.80
CA LEU A 180 -8.52 17.79 -16.10
C LEU A 180 -8.37 16.31 -15.74
N ARG A 181 -9.45 15.66 -15.28
CA ARG A 181 -9.44 14.22 -14.96
C ARG A 181 -9.17 13.38 -16.21
N ALA A 182 -9.89 13.61 -17.32
CA ALA A 182 -9.68 12.88 -18.57
C ALA A 182 -8.24 13.02 -19.12
N LEU A 183 -7.68 14.23 -19.09
CA LEU A 183 -6.28 14.45 -19.50
C LEU A 183 -5.28 13.82 -18.54
N SER A 184 -5.58 13.78 -17.24
CA SER A 184 -4.71 13.15 -16.24
C SER A 184 -4.68 11.63 -16.44
N THR A 185 -5.82 10.99 -16.73
CA THR A 185 -5.88 9.57 -17.10
C THR A 185 -5.09 9.30 -18.38
N THR A 186 -5.30 10.09 -19.43
CA THR A 186 -4.55 9.95 -20.69
C THR A 186 -3.03 10.10 -20.47
N LEU A 187 -2.63 11.06 -19.62
CA LEU A 187 -1.21 11.28 -19.30
C LEU A 187 -0.63 10.09 -18.52
N GLN A 188 -1.40 9.49 -17.61
CA GLN A 188 -1.00 8.29 -16.87
C GLN A 188 -0.81 7.10 -17.81
N ASP A 189 -1.75 6.85 -18.72
CA ASP A 189 -1.66 5.75 -19.70
C ASP A 189 -0.42 5.90 -20.59
N LYS A 190 -0.15 7.12 -21.08
CA LYS A 190 1.03 7.34 -21.91
C LYS A 190 2.35 7.26 -21.13
N THR A 191 2.34 7.64 -19.85
CA THR A 191 3.50 7.49 -18.94
C THR A 191 3.78 6.01 -18.70
N ALA A 192 2.75 5.19 -18.45
CA ALA A 192 2.90 3.75 -18.34
C ALA A 192 3.52 3.15 -19.61
N GLY A 193 3.06 3.58 -20.80
CA GLY A 193 3.67 3.17 -22.07
C GLY A 193 5.15 3.55 -22.20
N THR A 194 5.55 4.73 -21.72
CA THR A 194 6.97 5.13 -21.64
C THR A 194 7.76 4.23 -20.70
N THR A 195 7.21 3.90 -19.54
CA THR A 195 7.83 3.00 -18.56
C THR A 195 8.01 1.61 -19.16
N THR A 196 7.02 1.07 -19.87
CA THR A 196 7.14 -0.22 -20.55
C THR A 196 8.28 -0.23 -21.57
N ILE A 197 8.44 0.83 -22.39
CA ILE A 197 9.56 0.92 -23.33
C ILE A 197 10.90 0.93 -22.57
N ALA A 198 11.00 1.70 -21.48
CA ALA A 198 12.22 1.75 -20.68
C ALA A 198 12.55 0.37 -20.06
N GLU A 199 11.56 -0.32 -19.51
CA GLU A 199 11.71 -1.67 -18.96
C GLU A 199 12.17 -2.67 -20.03
N GLU A 200 11.53 -2.68 -21.22
CA GLU A 200 11.92 -3.52 -22.36
C GLU A 200 13.38 -3.28 -22.77
N VAL A 201 13.77 -2.02 -22.95
CA VAL A 201 15.11 -1.63 -23.44
C VAL A 201 16.19 -1.91 -22.41
N ILE A 202 15.94 -1.61 -21.13
CA ILE A 202 16.92 -1.82 -20.05
C ILE A 202 17.08 -3.31 -19.76
N SER A 203 15.98 -4.06 -19.66
CA SER A 203 16.02 -5.52 -19.48
C SER A 203 16.69 -6.20 -20.68
N GLY A 204 16.38 -5.73 -21.89
CA GLY A 204 16.94 -6.20 -23.15
C GLY A 204 18.25 -5.53 -23.58
N ILE A 205 18.96 -4.82 -22.70
CA ILE A 205 20.07 -3.95 -23.11
C ILE A 205 21.18 -4.69 -23.86
N ARG A 206 21.42 -5.97 -23.53
CA ARG A 206 22.37 -6.82 -24.25
C ARG A 206 21.93 -7.04 -25.70
N VAL A 207 20.65 -7.30 -25.93
CA VAL A 207 20.05 -7.47 -27.27
C VAL A 207 20.17 -6.16 -28.05
N VAL A 208 19.72 -5.05 -27.47
CA VAL A 208 19.76 -3.72 -28.10
C VAL A 208 21.18 -3.35 -28.52
N LYS A 209 22.19 -3.59 -27.66
CA LYS A 209 23.59 -3.35 -27.99
C LYS A 209 24.13 -4.32 -29.04
N SER A 210 23.82 -5.61 -28.94
CA SER A 210 24.30 -6.63 -29.88
C SER A 210 23.81 -6.41 -31.32
N PHE A 211 22.61 -5.85 -31.49
CA PHE A 211 22.03 -5.52 -32.79
C PHE A 211 22.21 -4.05 -33.19
N VAL A 212 22.97 -3.25 -32.41
CA VAL A 212 23.27 -1.83 -32.69
C VAL A 212 21.99 -0.99 -32.89
N GLN A 213 20.94 -1.26 -32.10
CA GLN A 213 19.61 -0.61 -32.25
C GLN A 213 19.38 0.59 -31.30
N THR A 214 20.42 1.12 -30.66
CA THR A 214 20.30 2.21 -29.67
C THR A 214 19.58 3.44 -30.23
N GLY A 215 19.93 3.89 -31.44
CA GLY A 215 19.28 5.06 -32.07
C GLY A 215 17.84 4.81 -32.55
N ARG A 216 17.42 3.55 -32.71
CA ARG A 216 16.01 3.21 -32.99
C ARG A 216 15.18 3.32 -31.71
N GLU A 217 15.66 2.73 -30.63
CA GLU A 217 14.96 2.75 -29.35
C GLU A 217 14.94 4.16 -28.74
N GLU A 218 15.99 4.96 -28.93
CA GLU A 218 16.01 6.38 -28.58
C GLU A 218 14.88 7.16 -29.27
N ARG A 219 14.72 6.97 -30.60
CA ARG A 219 13.64 7.63 -31.37
C ARG A 219 12.25 7.18 -30.92
N ARG A 220 12.07 5.88 -30.65
CA ARG A 220 10.81 5.32 -30.11
C ARG A 220 10.47 5.93 -28.75
N PHE A 221 11.45 6.02 -27.85
CA PHE A 221 11.29 6.64 -26.54
C PHE A 221 10.98 8.14 -26.64
N ALA A 222 11.74 8.89 -27.46
CA ALA A 222 11.55 10.32 -27.67
C ALA A 222 10.17 10.66 -28.24
N ALA A 223 9.67 9.87 -29.21
CA ALA A 223 8.33 10.06 -29.77
C ALA A 223 7.22 9.94 -28.70
N GLN A 224 7.34 8.95 -27.82
CA GLN A 224 6.41 8.76 -26.71
C GLN A 224 6.50 9.92 -25.70
N ILE A 225 7.71 10.35 -25.35
CA ILE A 225 7.94 11.51 -24.47
C ILE A 225 7.30 12.78 -25.05
N HIS A 226 7.46 13.06 -26.34
CA HIS A 226 6.83 14.23 -26.96
C HIS A 226 5.30 14.18 -26.89
N SER A 227 4.70 13.00 -27.07
CA SER A 227 3.26 12.79 -26.90
C SER A 227 2.79 13.04 -25.46
N ASN A 228 3.61 12.67 -24.45
CA ASN A 228 3.37 12.97 -23.04
C ASN A 228 3.40 14.49 -22.81
N VAL A 229 4.43 15.16 -23.30
CA VAL A 229 4.60 16.62 -23.19
C VAL A 229 3.40 17.35 -23.77
N GLN A 230 2.92 16.99 -24.96
CA GLN A 230 1.72 17.63 -25.55
C GLN A 230 0.47 17.49 -24.67
N THR A 231 0.30 16.33 -24.04
CA THR A 231 -0.85 16.06 -23.15
C THR A 231 -0.70 16.83 -21.83
N ALA A 232 0.52 16.88 -21.29
CA ALA A 232 0.85 17.65 -20.10
C ALA A 232 0.64 19.15 -20.32
N LEU A 233 1.05 19.69 -21.48
CA LEU A 233 0.83 21.10 -21.84
C LEU A 233 -0.67 21.43 -22.00
N ARG A 234 -1.48 20.54 -22.59
CA ARG A 234 -2.94 20.73 -22.63
C ARG A 234 -3.55 20.76 -21.23
N ARG A 235 -3.09 19.89 -20.32
CA ARG A 235 -3.53 19.89 -18.91
C ARG A 235 -3.08 21.18 -18.20
N ALA A 236 -1.85 21.62 -18.45
CA ALA A 236 -1.29 22.84 -17.89
C ALA A 236 -2.07 24.08 -18.38
N ALA A 237 -2.44 24.16 -19.65
CA ALA A 237 -3.25 25.25 -20.20
C ALA A 237 -4.61 25.35 -19.49
N ILE A 238 -5.26 24.23 -19.19
CA ILE A 238 -6.52 24.23 -18.43
C ILE A 238 -6.27 24.69 -16.99
N MET A 239 -5.21 24.23 -16.33
CA MET A 239 -4.84 24.68 -14.98
C MET A 239 -4.51 26.18 -14.94
N ALA A 240 -3.85 26.69 -15.98
CA ALA A 240 -3.48 28.11 -16.12
C ALA A 240 -4.71 29.03 -16.19
N VAL A 241 -5.87 28.52 -16.59
CA VAL A 241 -7.15 29.25 -16.52
C VAL A 241 -7.89 28.94 -15.22
N PHE A 242 -7.93 27.67 -14.82
CA PHE A 242 -8.68 27.22 -13.65
C PHE A 242 -8.25 27.91 -12.36
N VAL A 243 -6.94 27.98 -12.08
CA VAL A 243 -6.43 28.58 -10.84
C VAL A 243 -6.78 30.07 -10.77
N PRO A 244 -6.50 30.92 -11.79
CA PRO A 244 -6.92 32.31 -11.78
C PRO A 244 -8.43 32.51 -11.66
N VAL A 245 -9.27 31.68 -12.30
CA VAL A 245 -10.73 31.80 -12.18
C VAL A 245 -11.19 31.54 -10.74
N ILE A 246 -10.68 30.52 -10.07
CA ILE A 246 -11.00 30.24 -8.65
C ILE A 246 -10.50 31.37 -7.75
N THR A 247 -9.28 31.86 -7.99
CA THR A 247 -8.70 32.99 -7.26
C THR A 247 -9.55 34.26 -7.43
N LEU A 248 -9.94 34.58 -8.66
CA LEU A 248 -10.80 35.72 -8.97
C LEU A 248 -12.15 35.61 -8.27
N LEU A 249 -12.80 34.45 -8.30
CA LEU A 249 -14.08 34.23 -7.59
C LEU A 249 -13.92 34.38 -6.08
N THR A 250 -12.81 33.92 -5.52
CA THR A 250 -12.52 34.04 -4.09
C THR A 250 -12.32 35.51 -3.70
N PHE A 251 -11.51 36.27 -4.45
CA PHE A 251 -11.33 37.70 -4.20
C PHE A 251 -12.57 38.53 -4.49
N ALA A 252 -13.34 38.20 -5.53
CA ALA A 252 -14.62 38.84 -5.81
C ALA A 252 -15.62 38.64 -4.67
N SER A 253 -15.63 37.45 -4.06
CA SER A 253 -16.42 37.23 -2.85
C SER A 253 -15.92 38.02 -1.66
N ALA A 254 -14.61 38.07 -1.43
CA ALA A 254 -14.05 38.87 -0.35
C ALA A 254 -14.41 40.36 -0.55
N ALA A 255 -14.33 40.87 -1.78
CA ALA A 255 -14.75 42.21 -2.13
C ALA A 255 -16.26 42.44 -1.89
N ALA A 256 -17.12 41.48 -2.26
CA ALA A 256 -18.56 41.57 -2.00
C ALA A 256 -18.88 41.58 -0.49
N VAL A 257 -18.20 40.75 0.31
CA VAL A 257 -18.30 40.75 1.78
C VAL A 257 -17.84 42.07 2.35
N LEU A 258 -16.70 42.61 1.89
CA LEU A 258 -16.17 43.90 2.34
C LEU A 258 -17.08 45.07 1.94
N TRP A 259 -17.68 45.04 0.75
CA TRP A 259 -18.59 46.10 0.31
C TRP A 259 -19.90 46.10 1.11
N TYR A 260 -20.58 44.95 1.19
CA TYR A 260 -21.85 44.85 1.91
C TYR A 260 -21.67 44.95 3.43
N GLY A 261 -20.63 44.31 3.97
CA GLY A 261 -20.29 44.37 5.39
C GLY A 261 -19.71 45.73 5.78
N GLY A 262 -18.86 46.33 4.95
CA GLY A 262 -18.33 47.67 5.18
C GLY A 262 -19.43 48.73 5.23
N ARG A 263 -20.45 48.63 4.38
CA ARG A 263 -21.64 49.48 4.48
C ARG A 263 -22.35 49.30 5.83
N GLN A 264 -22.50 48.07 6.31
CA GLN A 264 -23.08 47.79 7.63
C GLN A 264 -22.23 48.33 8.79
N VAL A 265 -20.90 48.37 8.65
CA VAL A 265 -19.99 49.02 9.60
C VAL A 265 -20.21 50.55 9.60
N ILE A 266 -20.31 51.17 8.42
CA ILE A 266 -20.57 52.62 8.28
C ILE A 266 -21.93 52.98 8.88
N GLU A 267 -22.94 52.14 8.69
CA GLU A 267 -24.29 52.29 9.26
C GLU A 267 -24.35 51.94 10.76
N GLY A 268 -23.25 51.46 11.37
CA GLY A 268 -23.16 51.14 12.80
C GLY A 268 -23.86 49.84 13.23
N THR A 269 -24.24 48.99 12.27
CA THR A 269 -24.98 47.74 12.55
C THR A 269 -24.08 46.56 12.92
N ILE A 270 -22.81 46.58 12.49
CA ILE A 270 -21.77 45.60 12.87
C ILE A 270 -20.46 46.32 13.20
N SER A 271 -19.58 45.71 14.00
CA SER A 271 -18.26 46.29 14.28
C SER A 271 -17.26 46.02 13.13
N PRO A 272 -16.20 46.84 12.97
CA PRO A 272 -15.08 46.56 12.07
C PRO A 272 -14.41 45.22 12.35
N GLY A 273 -14.30 44.84 13.62
CA GLY A 273 -13.74 43.57 14.06
C GLY A 273 -14.62 42.37 13.74
N ASP A 274 -15.94 42.53 13.77
CA ASP A 274 -16.86 41.50 13.28
C ASP A 274 -16.67 41.30 11.77
N LEU A 275 -16.56 42.37 10.98
CA LEU A 275 -16.25 42.28 9.55
C LEU A 275 -14.90 41.61 9.28
N PHE A 276 -13.87 41.93 10.07
CA PHE A 276 -12.55 41.30 9.98
C PHE A 276 -12.62 39.79 10.25
N ALA A 277 -13.29 39.38 11.34
CA ALA A 277 -13.50 37.96 11.64
C ALA A 277 -14.30 37.25 10.53
N PHE A 278 -15.31 37.91 9.94
CA PHE A 278 -16.09 37.38 8.82
C PHE A 278 -15.20 36.98 7.64
N VAL A 279 -14.23 37.83 7.25
CA VAL A 279 -13.30 37.54 6.15
C VAL A 279 -12.40 36.35 6.48
N LEU A 280 -11.91 36.24 7.73
CA LEU A 280 -11.09 35.11 8.17
C LEU A 280 -11.87 33.79 8.13
N PHE A 281 -13.12 33.79 8.61
CA PHE A 281 -13.99 32.63 8.56
C PHE A 281 -14.35 32.22 7.13
N ALA A 282 -14.57 33.19 6.22
CA ALA A 282 -14.81 32.90 4.82
C ALA A 282 -13.65 32.13 4.18
N GLY A 283 -12.40 32.49 4.52
CA GLY A 283 -11.20 31.82 4.01
C GLY A 283 -11.11 30.34 4.43
N ILE A 284 -11.38 30.02 5.71
CA ILE A 284 -11.26 28.65 6.20
C ILE A 284 -12.37 27.71 5.70
N LEU A 285 -13.55 28.25 5.40
CA LEU A 285 -14.68 27.45 4.90
C LEU A 285 -14.49 26.90 3.48
N ILE A 286 -13.49 27.37 2.73
CA ILE A 286 -13.15 26.82 1.40
C ILE A 286 -12.60 25.39 1.52
N GLY A 287 -11.84 25.09 2.58
CA GLY A 287 -11.18 23.80 2.80
C GLY A 287 -12.13 22.59 2.87
N PRO A 288 -13.17 22.61 3.73
CA PRO A 288 -14.13 21.51 3.85
C PRO A 288 -14.78 21.09 2.54
N PHE A 289 -15.15 22.03 1.66
CA PHE A 289 -15.76 21.72 0.36
C PHE A 289 -14.80 20.98 -0.58
N GLY A 290 -13.53 21.38 -0.61
CA GLY A 290 -12.50 20.69 -1.40
C GLY A 290 -12.21 19.27 -0.88
N SER A 291 -12.31 19.07 0.43
CA SER A 291 -12.05 17.78 1.07
C SER A 291 -13.10 16.71 0.73
N ALA A 292 -14.38 17.06 0.66
CA ALA A 292 -15.46 16.09 0.44
C ALA A 292 -15.29 15.24 -0.83
N ALA A 293 -14.88 15.86 -1.94
CA ALA A 293 -14.62 15.14 -3.20
C ALA A 293 -13.40 14.21 -3.12
N ARG A 294 -12.37 14.60 -2.34
CA ARG A 294 -11.18 13.79 -2.07
C ARG A 294 -11.55 12.57 -1.23
N VAL A 295 -12.30 12.77 -0.15
CA VAL A 295 -12.77 11.69 0.74
C VAL A 295 -13.59 10.67 -0.05
N PHE A 296 -14.52 11.12 -0.90
CA PHE A 296 -15.31 10.21 -1.75
C PHE A 296 -14.42 9.37 -2.69
N SER A 297 -13.40 10.00 -3.29
CA SER A 297 -12.48 9.32 -4.20
C SER A 297 -11.61 8.30 -3.44
N GLN A 298 -11.09 8.65 -2.26
CA GLN A 298 -10.33 7.75 -1.39
C GLN A 298 -11.15 6.54 -0.96
N ILE A 299 -12.41 6.75 -0.57
CA ILE A 299 -13.33 5.65 -0.22
C ILE A 299 -13.51 4.70 -1.40
N LYS A 300 -13.68 5.21 -2.62
CA LYS A 300 -13.83 4.38 -3.82
C LYS A 300 -12.57 3.59 -4.16
N GLU A 301 -11.41 4.23 -4.04
CA GLU A 301 -10.12 3.57 -4.25
C GLU A 301 -9.90 2.44 -3.23
N ALA A 302 -10.18 2.71 -1.96
CA ALA A 302 -10.09 1.74 -0.89
C ALA A 302 -11.07 0.57 -1.07
N GLN A 303 -12.27 0.79 -1.60
CA GLN A 303 -13.21 -0.31 -1.91
C GLN A 303 -12.59 -1.32 -2.89
N GLY A 304 -11.94 -0.83 -3.95
CA GLY A 304 -11.25 -1.70 -4.92
C GLY A 304 -10.03 -2.41 -4.32
N ALA A 305 -9.24 -1.70 -3.50
CA ALA A 305 -8.10 -2.28 -2.79
C ALA A 305 -8.54 -3.36 -1.79
N MET A 306 -9.59 -3.07 -1.00
CA MET A 306 -10.18 -4.03 -0.05
C MET A 306 -10.66 -5.29 -0.77
N GLN A 307 -11.35 -5.16 -1.89
CA GLN A 307 -11.80 -6.31 -2.67
C GLN A 307 -10.63 -7.23 -3.04
N ARG A 308 -9.58 -6.68 -3.67
CA ARG A 308 -8.41 -7.47 -4.11
C ARG A 308 -7.64 -8.12 -2.95
N VAL A 309 -7.49 -7.42 -1.84
CA VAL A 309 -6.77 -7.94 -0.66
C VAL A 309 -7.60 -9.01 0.05
N PHE A 310 -8.91 -8.81 0.21
CA PHE A 310 -9.76 -9.82 0.83
C PHE A 310 -9.98 -11.04 -0.06
N GLU A 311 -10.07 -10.89 -1.39
CA GLU A 311 -10.05 -12.03 -2.32
C GLU A 311 -8.78 -12.88 -2.15
N MET A 312 -7.63 -12.24 -1.91
CA MET A 312 -6.38 -12.92 -1.61
C MET A 312 -6.43 -13.62 -0.24
N LEU A 313 -6.96 -12.98 0.81
CA LEU A 313 -7.14 -13.60 2.14
C LEU A 313 -8.18 -14.73 2.17
N ASP A 314 -9.15 -14.70 1.25
CA ASP A 314 -10.19 -15.72 1.10
C ASP A 314 -9.69 -16.93 0.31
N THR A 315 -8.53 -16.81 -0.34
CA THR A 315 -7.94 -17.93 -1.07
C THR A 315 -7.55 -19.01 -0.07
N GLN A 316 -8.05 -20.23 -0.27
CA GLN A 316 -7.64 -21.37 0.54
C GLN A 316 -6.46 -22.08 -0.12
N PRO A 317 -5.51 -22.64 0.65
CA PRO A 317 -4.48 -23.51 0.11
C PRO A 317 -5.11 -24.73 -0.57
N ASP A 318 -4.70 -25.03 -1.80
CA ASP A 318 -5.17 -26.23 -2.52
C ASP A 318 -4.76 -27.52 -1.78
N ILE A 319 -3.56 -27.50 -1.18
CA ILE A 319 -2.99 -28.62 -0.42
C ILE A 319 -3.07 -28.29 1.07
N ARG A 320 -3.76 -29.13 1.82
CA ARG A 320 -3.92 -29.00 3.28
C ARG A 320 -3.84 -30.35 3.97
N ASP A 321 -3.45 -30.33 5.23
CA ASP A 321 -3.56 -31.49 6.11
C ASP A 321 -5.04 -31.89 6.22
N GLN A 322 -5.32 -33.17 6.01
CA GLN A 322 -6.64 -33.71 6.34
C GLN A 322 -6.85 -33.67 7.86
N PRO A 323 -8.09 -33.57 8.36
CA PRO A 323 -8.36 -33.53 9.81
C PRO A 323 -7.76 -34.72 10.57
N GLU A 324 -7.66 -35.88 9.92
CA GLU A 324 -7.12 -37.12 10.47
C GLU A 324 -5.65 -37.36 10.07
N ALA A 325 -4.97 -36.35 9.53
CA ALA A 325 -3.59 -36.49 9.07
C ALA A 325 -2.65 -36.82 10.23
N VAL A 326 -1.91 -37.91 10.08
CA VAL A 326 -0.97 -38.38 11.11
C VAL A 326 0.43 -37.82 10.88
N GLU A 327 1.21 -37.72 11.95
CA GLU A 327 2.62 -37.40 11.83
C GLU A 327 3.35 -38.55 11.12
N LEU A 328 4.16 -38.20 10.11
CA LEU A 328 4.97 -39.15 9.38
C LEU A 328 6.16 -39.57 10.28
N PRO A 329 6.29 -40.86 10.64
CA PRO A 329 7.43 -41.34 11.41
C PRO A 329 8.72 -41.23 10.58
N PRO A 330 9.90 -41.44 11.21
CA PRO A 330 11.16 -41.54 10.50
C PRO A 330 11.08 -42.52 9.31
N ILE A 331 11.28 -41.99 8.10
CA ILE A 331 11.13 -42.75 6.87
C ILE A 331 12.33 -43.67 6.63
N LYS A 332 12.07 -44.87 6.11
CA LYS A 332 13.09 -45.75 5.53
C LYS A 332 13.35 -45.39 4.06
N GLY A 333 12.37 -44.77 3.39
CA GLY A 333 12.53 -44.22 2.05
C GLY A 333 12.06 -45.15 0.93
N HIS A 334 11.15 -46.08 1.21
CA HIS A 334 10.45 -46.81 0.15
C HIS A 334 9.39 -45.90 -0.48
N VAL A 335 9.42 -45.71 -1.80
CA VAL A 335 8.48 -44.83 -2.52
C VAL A 335 7.72 -45.65 -3.55
N GLN A 336 6.40 -45.55 -3.55
CA GLN A 336 5.55 -46.18 -4.55
C GLN A 336 4.64 -45.15 -5.21
N VAL A 337 4.69 -45.12 -6.54
CA VAL A 337 3.78 -44.33 -7.38
C VAL A 337 2.89 -45.32 -8.11
N ALA A 338 1.58 -45.24 -7.91
CA ALA A 338 0.61 -46.19 -8.44
C ALA A 338 -0.46 -45.49 -9.27
N ARG A 339 -0.40 -45.70 -10.60
CA ARG A 339 -1.37 -45.23 -11.60
C ARG A 339 -1.66 -43.74 -11.50
N VAL A 340 -0.59 -42.95 -11.35
CA VAL A 340 -0.71 -41.50 -11.14
C VAL A 340 -0.99 -40.77 -12.45
N SER A 341 -2.10 -40.04 -12.47
CA SER A 341 -2.46 -39.09 -13.53
C SER A 341 -2.58 -37.68 -12.95
N PHE A 342 -2.09 -36.68 -13.69
CA PHE A 342 -2.08 -35.30 -13.22
C PHE A 342 -2.09 -34.26 -14.36
N ALA A 343 -2.73 -33.11 -14.11
CA ALA A 343 -2.81 -31.98 -15.01
C ALA A 343 -2.82 -30.65 -14.23
N TYR A 344 -2.08 -29.64 -14.70
CA TYR A 344 -2.16 -28.27 -14.12
C TYR A 344 -3.41 -27.52 -14.61
N ASP A 345 -3.79 -27.71 -15.87
CA ASP A 345 -5.08 -27.35 -16.45
C ASP A 345 -5.78 -28.66 -16.79
N PRO A 346 -7.01 -28.92 -16.31
CA PRO A 346 -7.75 -30.16 -16.60
C PRO A 346 -7.86 -30.50 -18.10
N ARG A 347 -7.74 -29.50 -18.98
CA ARG A 347 -7.79 -29.67 -20.43
C ARG A 347 -6.48 -30.17 -21.05
N GLN A 348 -5.38 -30.19 -20.28
CA GLN A 348 -4.04 -30.55 -20.76
C GLN A 348 -3.37 -31.52 -19.77
N PRO A 349 -3.59 -32.84 -19.91
CA PRO A 349 -2.93 -33.84 -19.07
C PRO A 349 -1.41 -33.79 -19.24
N VAL A 350 -0.69 -33.86 -18.12
CA VAL A 350 0.79 -33.83 -18.08
C VAL A 350 1.36 -35.21 -17.76
N LEU A 351 0.74 -35.93 -16.83
CA LEU A 351 1.06 -37.32 -16.49
C LEU A 351 -0.18 -38.18 -16.70
N SER A 352 0.02 -39.40 -17.21
CA SER A 352 -1.05 -40.37 -17.47
C SER A 352 -0.59 -41.76 -17.06
N ASP A 353 -1.30 -42.35 -16.09
CA ASP A 353 -1.11 -43.72 -15.60
C ASP A 353 0.34 -44.10 -15.25
N VAL A 354 1.06 -43.22 -14.55
CA VAL A 354 2.46 -43.44 -14.18
C VAL A 354 2.54 -44.38 -12.97
N SER A 355 3.28 -45.48 -13.11
CA SER A 355 3.51 -46.43 -12.01
C SER A 355 4.98 -46.85 -11.92
N PHE A 356 5.58 -46.75 -10.73
CA PHE A 356 6.92 -47.28 -10.43
C PHE A 356 7.15 -47.37 -8.92
N GLU A 357 8.21 -48.07 -8.53
CA GLU A 357 8.60 -48.28 -7.14
C GLU A 357 10.10 -48.00 -6.98
N VAL A 358 10.48 -47.41 -5.85
CA VAL A 358 11.86 -47.09 -5.48
C VAL A 358 12.16 -47.70 -4.12
N ALA A 359 13.16 -48.58 -4.07
CA ALA A 359 13.58 -49.21 -2.83
C ALA A 359 14.42 -48.24 -1.96
N PRO A 360 14.43 -48.43 -0.62
CA PRO A 360 15.32 -47.68 0.27
C PRO A 360 16.78 -47.67 -0.20
N GLY A 361 17.37 -46.49 -0.29
CA GLY A 361 18.77 -46.30 -0.72
C GLY A 361 19.01 -46.45 -2.23
N GLN A 362 17.98 -46.73 -3.04
CA GLN A 362 18.10 -46.82 -4.48
C GLN A 362 18.19 -45.42 -5.11
N MET A 363 19.17 -45.22 -5.99
CA MET A 363 19.27 -44.03 -6.82
C MET A 363 18.50 -44.23 -8.13
N VAL A 364 17.59 -43.32 -8.44
CA VAL A 364 16.76 -43.37 -9.66
C VAL A 364 16.96 -42.11 -10.48
N ALA A 365 17.15 -42.28 -11.78
CA ALA A 365 17.28 -41.19 -12.73
C ALA A 365 16.02 -41.08 -13.61
N LEU A 366 15.39 -39.90 -13.63
CA LEU A 366 14.26 -39.61 -14.50
C LEU A 366 14.76 -38.96 -15.80
N VAL A 367 14.67 -39.68 -16.92
CA VAL A 367 15.20 -39.23 -18.21
C VAL A 367 14.07 -39.05 -19.23
N GLY A 368 14.15 -38.01 -20.04
CA GLY A 368 13.19 -37.75 -21.12
C GLY A 368 13.31 -36.33 -21.67
N PRO A 369 12.63 -36.03 -22.80
CA PRO A 369 12.67 -34.71 -23.42
C PRO A 369 12.03 -33.62 -22.54
N THR A 370 12.31 -32.35 -22.82
CA THR A 370 11.61 -31.22 -22.16
C THR A 370 10.10 -31.37 -22.33
N GLY A 371 9.32 -31.13 -21.27
CA GLY A 371 7.87 -31.30 -21.29
C GLY A 371 7.36 -32.70 -20.96
N SER A 372 8.24 -33.70 -20.76
CA SER A 372 7.84 -35.08 -20.43
C SER A 372 7.30 -35.29 -19.00
N GLY A 373 7.01 -34.24 -18.24
CA GLY A 373 6.46 -34.34 -16.88
C GLY A 373 7.44 -34.63 -15.74
N LYS A 374 8.76 -34.69 -15.98
CA LYS A 374 9.78 -34.99 -14.93
C LYS A 374 9.68 -34.06 -13.71
N THR A 375 9.68 -32.75 -13.94
CA THR A 375 9.56 -31.75 -12.88
C THR A 375 8.21 -31.86 -12.15
N THR A 376 7.16 -32.18 -12.89
CA THR A 376 5.81 -32.40 -12.34
C THR A 376 5.79 -33.59 -11.38
N LEU A 377 6.45 -34.69 -11.73
CA LEU A 377 6.57 -35.86 -10.86
C LEU A 377 7.31 -35.52 -9.55
N ILE A 378 8.40 -34.74 -9.62
CA ILE A 378 9.11 -34.25 -8.41
C ILE A 378 8.19 -33.39 -7.54
N ASN A 379 7.41 -32.51 -8.17
CA ASN A 379 6.45 -31.65 -7.46
C ASN A 379 5.34 -32.45 -6.76
N LEU A 380 4.89 -33.57 -7.36
CA LEU A 380 3.92 -34.48 -6.74
C LEU A 380 4.53 -35.29 -5.58
N LEU A 381 5.78 -35.74 -5.72
CA LEU A 381 6.51 -36.44 -4.65
C LEU A 381 6.75 -35.53 -3.42
N HIS A 382 6.98 -34.24 -3.66
CA HIS A 382 7.04 -33.22 -2.61
C HIS A 382 5.66 -32.73 -2.16
N ARG A 383 4.57 -33.26 -2.73
CA ARG A 383 3.18 -32.85 -2.43
C ARG A 383 2.94 -31.34 -2.54
N PHE A 384 3.63 -30.67 -3.47
CA PHE A 384 3.25 -29.31 -3.89
C PHE A 384 1.93 -29.30 -4.67
N TYR A 385 1.56 -30.45 -5.22
CA TYR A 385 0.29 -30.76 -5.84
C TYR A 385 -0.12 -32.17 -5.41
N ASP A 386 -1.43 -32.45 -5.37
CA ASP A 386 -1.96 -33.80 -5.22
C ASP A 386 -2.30 -34.39 -6.61
N PRO A 387 -2.14 -35.70 -6.81
CA PRO A 387 -2.51 -36.36 -8.07
C PRO A 387 -4.03 -36.32 -8.29
N LEU A 388 -4.46 -36.28 -9.56
CA LEU A 388 -5.89 -36.34 -9.92
C LEU A 388 -6.43 -37.76 -9.78
N GLU A 389 -5.63 -38.75 -10.18
CA GLU A 389 -5.91 -40.18 -10.05
C GLU A 389 -4.67 -40.90 -9.53
N GLY A 390 -4.87 -42.07 -8.91
CA GLY A 390 -3.81 -42.86 -8.32
C GLY A 390 -3.41 -42.43 -6.91
N SER A 391 -2.25 -42.93 -6.47
CA SER A 391 -1.67 -42.59 -5.17
C SER A 391 -0.15 -42.59 -5.20
N ILE A 392 0.42 -41.81 -4.30
CA ILE A 392 1.85 -41.80 -4.00
C ILE A 392 1.99 -42.15 -2.53
N THR A 393 2.79 -43.18 -2.21
CA THR A 393 3.04 -43.61 -0.85
C THR A 393 4.52 -43.57 -0.51
N ILE A 394 4.82 -43.27 0.75
CA ILE A 394 6.16 -43.43 1.34
C ILE A 394 6.04 -44.41 2.51
N ASP A 395 6.84 -45.48 2.48
CA ASP A 395 6.80 -46.59 3.43
C ASP A 395 5.37 -47.14 3.65
N GLY A 396 4.60 -47.22 2.55
CA GLY A 396 3.22 -47.70 2.54
C GLY A 396 2.16 -46.70 3.01
N ARG A 397 2.53 -45.47 3.39
CA ARG A 397 1.57 -44.42 3.79
C ARG A 397 1.29 -43.45 2.65
N ASP A 398 0.02 -43.22 2.32
CA ASP A 398 -0.37 -42.23 1.31
C ASP A 398 0.00 -40.82 1.77
N LEU A 399 0.69 -40.08 0.90
CA LEU A 399 1.12 -38.71 1.16
C LEU A 399 -0.02 -37.77 1.56
N ARG A 400 -1.26 -38.05 1.15
CA ARG A 400 -2.46 -37.26 1.48
C ARG A 400 -2.91 -37.43 2.94
N THR A 401 -2.52 -38.53 3.58
CA THR A 401 -2.92 -38.89 4.95
C THR A 401 -1.91 -38.47 6.01
N VAL A 402 -0.82 -37.82 5.62
CA VAL A 402 0.23 -37.37 6.55
C VAL A 402 0.31 -35.85 6.61
N ARG A 403 0.80 -35.35 7.74
CA ARG A 403 1.01 -33.91 7.95
C ARG A 403 2.17 -33.39 7.09
N LEU A 404 1.92 -32.31 6.34
CA LEU A 404 2.91 -31.71 5.42
C LEU A 404 4.22 -31.35 6.12
N ASP A 405 4.17 -30.74 7.30
CA ASP A 405 5.36 -30.35 8.05
C ASP A 405 6.26 -31.55 8.38
N SER A 406 5.66 -32.71 8.69
CA SER A 406 6.40 -33.94 9.00
C SER A 406 7.00 -34.61 7.75
N LEU A 407 6.39 -34.39 6.59
CA LEU A 407 6.92 -34.80 5.29
C LEU A 407 8.12 -33.91 4.90
N TYR A 408 7.96 -32.59 4.96
CA TYR A 408 9.00 -31.63 4.56
C TYR A 408 10.27 -31.69 5.43
N ARG A 409 10.16 -32.08 6.70
CA ARG A 409 11.34 -32.28 7.57
C ARG A 409 12.22 -33.46 7.15
N GLN A 410 11.69 -34.39 6.37
CA GLN A 410 12.36 -35.65 6.02
C GLN A 410 12.77 -35.73 4.55
N ILE A 411 12.35 -34.77 3.73
CA ILE A 411 12.65 -34.73 2.29
C ILE A 411 13.39 -33.43 1.99
N ALA A 412 14.58 -33.55 1.38
CA ALA A 412 15.34 -32.42 0.88
C ALA A 412 15.13 -32.22 -0.63
N LEU A 413 15.02 -30.97 -1.07
CA LEU A 413 14.90 -30.58 -2.47
C LEU A 413 16.09 -29.71 -2.87
N VAL A 414 16.78 -30.10 -3.94
CA VAL A 414 17.77 -29.23 -4.61
C VAL A 414 17.19 -28.83 -5.97
N PRO A 415 16.66 -27.61 -6.13
CA PRO A 415 16.04 -27.18 -7.38
C PRO A 415 17.09 -26.91 -8.46
N GLN A 416 16.66 -26.97 -9.74
CA GLN A 416 17.54 -26.66 -10.87
C GLN A 416 18.06 -25.21 -10.82
N GLU A 417 17.20 -24.26 -10.43
CA GLU A 417 17.55 -22.88 -10.16
C GLU A 417 17.57 -22.66 -8.64
N THR A 418 18.77 -22.67 -8.05
CA THR A 418 18.92 -22.35 -6.62
C THR A 418 18.61 -20.88 -6.37
N ILE A 419 17.71 -20.63 -5.42
CA ILE A 419 17.39 -19.28 -4.93
C ILE A 419 18.12 -19.09 -3.61
N LEU A 420 18.97 -18.05 -3.55
CA LEU A 420 19.59 -17.60 -2.31
C LEU A 420 18.85 -16.36 -1.80
N PHE A 421 18.62 -16.34 -0.50
CA PHE A 421 18.02 -15.21 0.20
C PHE A 421 19.09 -14.18 0.56
N GLY A 422 18.68 -12.91 0.65
CA GLY A 422 19.56 -11.84 1.13
C GLY A 422 20.00 -12.12 2.57
N GLY A 423 21.30 -12.23 2.78
CA GLY A 423 21.89 -12.63 4.06
C GLY A 423 23.31 -13.14 3.85
N THR A 424 23.89 -13.76 4.88
CA THR A 424 25.22 -14.38 4.74
C THR A 424 25.14 -15.77 4.10
N ILE A 425 26.27 -16.30 3.62
CA ILE A 425 26.37 -17.71 3.19
C ILE A 425 25.99 -18.63 4.35
N LEU A 426 26.44 -18.31 5.57
CA LEU A 426 26.09 -19.02 6.80
C LEU A 426 24.58 -19.13 7.00
N ASP A 427 23.86 -18.02 6.84
CA ASP A 427 22.40 -17.98 7.02
C ASP A 427 21.67 -18.81 5.96
N ASN A 428 22.13 -18.75 4.70
CA ASN A 428 21.53 -19.53 3.62
C ASN A 428 21.69 -21.04 3.83
N ILE A 429 22.84 -21.51 4.32
CA ILE A 429 23.04 -22.94 4.61
C ILE A 429 22.23 -23.36 5.85
N ARG A 430 22.14 -22.49 6.86
CA ARG A 430 21.32 -22.73 8.07
C ARG A 430 19.82 -22.73 7.81
N TYR A 431 19.35 -22.22 6.68
CA TYR A 431 17.93 -22.15 6.34
C TYR A 431 17.22 -23.51 6.45
N GLY A 432 17.91 -24.62 6.17
CA GLY A 432 17.34 -25.98 6.29
C GLY A 432 17.20 -26.50 7.74
N ARG A 433 17.92 -25.90 8.70
CA ARG A 433 17.88 -26.26 10.12
C ARG A 433 18.23 -25.05 10.99
N ASP A 434 17.19 -24.40 11.49
CA ASP A 434 17.33 -23.32 12.47
C ASP A 434 18.17 -23.77 13.67
N GLY A 435 19.13 -22.93 14.07
CA GLY A 435 20.02 -23.18 15.19
C GLY A 435 21.15 -24.18 14.94
N ALA A 436 21.39 -24.61 13.69
CA ALA A 436 22.59 -25.39 13.36
C ALA A 436 23.88 -24.64 13.73
N SER A 437 24.83 -25.31 14.38
CA SER A 437 26.09 -24.66 14.79
C SER A 437 26.92 -24.26 13.56
N GLU A 438 27.86 -23.33 13.72
CA GLU A 438 28.75 -22.97 12.60
C GLU A 438 29.63 -24.16 12.18
N GLN A 439 29.99 -25.03 13.14
CA GLN A 439 30.72 -26.26 12.87
C GLN A 439 29.90 -27.23 12.01
N ASP A 440 28.59 -27.37 12.28
CA ASP A 440 27.68 -28.18 11.46
C ASP A 440 27.64 -27.65 10.01
N VAL A 441 27.58 -26.33 9.85
CA VAL A 441 27.58 -25.67 8.53
C VAL A 441 28.88 -25.90 7.79
N ILE A 442 30.03 -25.79 8.46
CA ILE A 442 31.34 -26.06 7.87
C ILE A 442 31.44 -27.53 7.44
N ALA A 443 30.98 -28.46 8.28
CA ALA A 443 30.98 -29.89 7.96
C ALA A 443 30.12 -30.20 6.72
N ALA A 444 28.90 -29.64 6.65
CA ALA A 444 28.02 -29.78 5.49
C ALA A 444 28.65 -29.18 4.22
N SER A 445 29.27 -28.00 4.34
CA SER A 445 29.93 -27.32 3.23
C SER A 445 31.16 -28.06 2.71
N LYS A 446 31.90 -28.76 3.59
CA LYS A 446 33.00 -29.65 3.18
C LYS A 446 32.46 -30.85 2.41
N ALA A 447 31.38 -31.48 2.90
CA ALA A 447 30.73 -32.60 2.21
C ALA A 447 30.18 -32.21 0.82
N ALA A 448 29.73 -30.96 0.65
CA ALA A 448 29.26 -30.41 -0.63
C ALA A 448 30.37 -29.87 -1.54
N ASN A 449 31.65 -29.97 -1.15
CA ASN A 449 32.79 -29.34 -1.84
C ASN A 449 32.62 -27.81 -2.04
N ALA A 450 32.01 -27.14 -1.07
CA ALA A 450 31.77 -25.71 -1.07
C ALA A 450 32.74 -24.93 -0.14
N HIS A 451 33.27 -25.58 0.88
CA HIS A 451 34.11 -24.94 1.92
C HIS A 451 35.28 -24.11 1.37
N ASP A 452 36.00 -24.63 0.38
CA ASP A 452 37.23 -24.00 -0.10
C ASP A 452 36.96 -22.65 -0.78
N PHE A 453 35.92 -22.58 -1.62
CA PHE A 453 35.58 -21.32 -2.27
C PHE A 453 34.93 -20.34 -1.31
N ILE A 454 34.14 -20.83 -0.35
CA ILE A 454 33.51 -19.98 0.69
C ILE A 454 34.61 -19.35 1.55
N SER A 455 35.58 -20.14 2.01
CA SER A 455 36.67 -19.66 2.88
C SER A 455 37.66 -18.74 2.16
N ALA A 456 37.74 -18.83 0.83
CA ALA A 456 38.55 -17.92 0.02
C ALA A 456 37.87 -16.56 -0.23
N MET A 457 36.60 -16.38 0.15
CA MET A 457 35.92 -15.08 0.06
C MET A 457 36.43 -14.11 1.14
N PRO A 458 36.36 -12.79 0.89
CA PRO A 458 36.86 -11.78 1.84
C PRO A 458 36.34 -11.93 3.26
N ASP A 459 35.05 -12.28 3.42
CA ASP A 459 34.40 -12.45 4.72
C ASP A 459 34.05 -13.92 5.04
N GLY A 460 34.61 -14.88 4.28
CA GLY A 460 34.34 -16.30 4.48
C GLY A 460 32.84 -16.63 4.45
N TYR A 461 32.37 -17.36 5.47
CA TYR A 461 30.95 -17.70 5.66
C TYR A 461 30.05 -16.49 5.98
N HIS A 462 30.61 -15.38 6.43
CA HIS A 462 29.87 -14.14 6.70
C HIS A 462 29.73 -13.27 5.44
N THR A 463 30.25 -13.70 4.30
CA THR A 463 30.07 -13.00 3.03
C THR A 463 28.58 -12.84 2.73
N VAL A 464 28.16 -11.60 2.54
CA VAL A 464 26.77 -11.26 2.21
C VAL A 464 26.50 -11.57 0.75
N VAL A 465 25.55 -12.48 0.51
CA VAL A 465 25.03 -12.77 -0.83
C VAL A 465 23.82 -11.85 -1.06
N GLY A 466 23.92 -10.96 -2.06
CA GLY A 466 22.79 -10.13 -2.50
C GLY A 466 21.64 -10.96 -3.08
N GLU A 467 20.50 -10.33 -3.38
CA GLU A 467 19.32 -11.02 -3.94
C GLU A 467 19.71 -11.91 -5.14
N LYS A 468 19.30 -13.18 -5.10
CA LYS A 468 19.61 -14.21 -6.12
C LYS A 468 21.10 -14.58 -6.26
N GLY A 469 21.97 -14.18 -5.34
CA GLY A 469 23.36 -14.61 -5.32
C GLY A 469 24.14 -14.23 -6.58
N VAL A 470 23.98 -12.99 -7.06
CA VAL A 470 24.59 -12.48 -8.31
C VAL A 470 26.12 -12.61 -8.32
N ASN A 471 26.75 -12.57 -7.14
CA ASN A 471 28.20 -12.67 -6.98
C ASN A 471 28.74 -14.11 -7.03
N LEU A 472 27.85 -15.11 -7.11
CA LEU A 472 28.23 -16.52 -7.19
C LEU A 472 28.03 -17.04 -8.63
N SER A 473 28.95 -17.89 -9.07
CA SER A 473 28.76 -18.67 -10.30
C SER A 473 27.64 -19.70 -10.14
N GLY A 474 27.08 -20.19 -11.24
CA GLY A 474 26.00 -21.20 -11.19
C GLY A 474 26.39 -22.46 -10.42
N GLY A 475 27.61 -22.98 -10.63
CA GLY A 475 28.11 -24.15 -9.92
C GLY A 475 28.49 -23.90 -8.45
N GLN A 476 28.70 -22.64 -8.05
CA GLN A 476 28.83 -22.27 -6.62
C GLN A 476 27.50 -22.09 -5.93
N ARG A 477 26.41 -21.84 -6.67
CA ARG A 477 25.05 -21.80 -6.10
C ARG A 477 24.42 -23.19 -5.98
N GLN A 478 24.82 -24.12 -6.83
CA GLN A 478 24.32 -25.50 -6.81
C GLN A 478 24.97 -26.36 -5.72
N ARG A 479 26.26 -26.10 -5.44
CA ARG A 479 26.95 -26.63 -4.27
C ARG A 479 26.61 -25.79 -3.06
#